data_AF-A0A927YVJ9-F1
#
_entry.id   AF-A0A927YVJ9-F1
#
_cell.length_a   1.000
_cell.length_b   1.000
_cell.length_c   1.000
_cell.angle_alpha   90.00
_cell.angle_beta   90.00
_cell.angle_gamma   90.00
#
_symmetry.space_group_name_H-M   'P 1'
#
loop_
_entity.id
_entity.type
_entity.pdbx_description
1 polymer ?
#
loop_
_entity_poly.entity_id
_entity_poly.type
_entity_poly.pdbx_seq_one_letter_code
_entity_poly.pdbx_strand_id
1 'polypeptide(L)'
;MRIQGIEAENFKLFTTNFNIIKDIENTEMVLFNGPNGYGKTSVFDIIEFCLTGEIKRIIDYSENLAIAKNDKFENKILVSDEKKSAFVKLWLEDNGKIIELCYTYNPVERKKGGCKENNPYNIFGCFTRTIIYDGEEVQDQETFLNNHKITDIKEVFDKCCFLSQDEHLKFLKTTKKSKAEALSFLFEIPEEWKRKKSRVHEQLEVLSNKKKKTSYITKLEKEKENIDNSIEKLKGAMQNLEQKSEVVYQRLFSDKDIFWDREDVKFDDITYSNTQKELDDHIYFVEHNSECLNYVFNIEYKKLMKDFNGDKNITYIQNPLEYAYRFIDLIKRADELEEKYEKEQKLRLILKNIKEKRYDDLNWLFIQEENLLADNDVKIIKEQLNVINNLKKIQGILQSAMTALGQSRDEFINSAKVAIDAGGIIDNKCPLCGAFYSDRSELDEKIKKETELLSNLSDDSVKKINDIKNQIYNRFFINLEAGIKQMLQMSYIIICKMQNKIELIF
;
A
#
# COMPACT_ATOMS: atom_id res chain seq x y z
N MET A 1 -9.83 -10.68 -58.12
CA MET A 1 -8.99 -10.32 -59.27
C MET A 1 -8.84 -11.50 -60.22
N ARG A 2 -9.15 -11.32 -61.51
CA ARG A 2 -9.02 -12.34 -62.56
C ARG A 2 -8.20 -11.78 -63.73
N ILE A 3 -7.36 -12.61 -64.37
CA ILE A 3 -6.62 -12.19 -65.56
C ILE A 3 -7.56 -12.20 -66.77
N GLN A 4 -7.64 -11.08 -67.50
CA GLN A 4 -8.43 -10.96 -68.74
C GLN A 4 -7.58 -11.15 -69.99
N GLY A 5 -6.29 -10.78 -69.93
CA GLY A 5 -5.39 -10.93 -71.07
C GLY A 5 -3.93 -10.61 -70.75
N ILE A 6 -3.05 -10.99 -71.67
CA ILE A 6 -1.61 -10.76 -71.62
C ILE A 6 -1.15 -10.33 -73.00
N GLU A 7 -0.36 -9.26 -73.07
CA GLU A 7 0.29 -8.81 -74.29
C GLU A 7 1.78 -8.54 -74.03
N ALA A 8 2.65 -8.88 -74.96
CA ALA A 8 4.07 -8.60 -74.85
C ALA A 8 4.72 -8.41 -76.23
N GLU A 9 5.70 -7.53 -76.33
CA GLU A 9 6.51 -7.36 -77.53
C GLU A 9 7.96 -7.15 -77.15
N ASN A 10 8.85 -7.78 -77.93
CA ASN A 10 10.30 -7.72 -77.77
C ASN A 10 10.77 -8.15 -76.36
N PHE A 11 10.02 -9.06 -75.73
CA PHE A 11 10.28 -9.56 -74.37
C PHE A 11 10.69 -11.04 -74.40
N LYS A 12 11.91 -11.34 -73.96
CA LYS A 12 12.55 -12.68 -73.97
C LYS A 12 12.51 -13.38 -75.34
N LEU A 13 11.52 -14.25 -75.55
CA LEU A 13 11.34 -15.05 -76.77
C LEU A 13 10.27 -14.46 -77.69
N PHE A 14 9.47 -13.50 -77.20
CA PHE A 14 8.41 -12.84 -77.94
C PHE A 14 8.98 -11.67 -78.74
N THR A 15 9.69 -11.97 -79.83
CA THR A 15 10.36 -10.95 -80.68
C THR A 15 9.39 -10.07 -81.46
N THR A 16 8.14 -10.51 -81.63
CA THR A 16 7.03 -9.80 -82.27
C THR A 16 5.87 -9.70 -81.29
N ASN A 17 4.88 -8.86 -81.58
CA ASN A 17 3.70 -8.72 -80.71
C ASN A 17 3.04 -10.09 -80.43
N PHE A 18 3.09 -10.50 -79.17
CA PHE A 18 2.42 -11.65 -78.59
C PHE A 18 1.14 -11.16 -77.91
N ASN A 19 -0.01 -11.43 -78.53
CA ASN A 19 -1.32 -10.96 -78.07
C ASN A 19 -2.38 -12.08 -78.09
N ILE A 20 -1.93 -13.33 -78.01
CA ILE A 20 -2.75 -14.54 -78.21
C ILE A 20 -3.69 -14.78 -77.02
N ILE A 21 -3.31 -14.31 -75.83
CA ILE A 21 -4.09 -14.49 -74.59
C ILE A 21 -4.95 -13.25 -74.39
N LYS A 22 -6.14 -13.24 -75.00
CA LYS A 22 -7.16 -12.19 -74.86
C LYS A 22 -8.52 -12.84 -74.56
N ASP A 23 -9.40 -12.08 -73.92
CA ASP A 23 -10.79 -12.45 -73.63
C ASP A 23 -10.95 -13.77 -72.83
N ILE A 24 -9.97 -14.08 -71.96
CA ILE A 24 -10.01 -15.28 -71.09
C ILE A 24 -10.85 -15.07 -69.82
N GLU A 25 -11.60 -13.98 -69.77
CA GLU A 25 -12.44 -13.54 -68.65
C GLU A 25 -13.55 -14.51 -68.27
N ASN A 26 -13.95 -15.41 -69.16
CA ASN A 26 -14.97 -16.45 -68.92
C ASN A 26 -14.40 -17.86 -68.92
N THR A 27 -13.08 -18.02 -69.09
CA THR A 27 -12.41 -19.33 -69.17
C THR A 27 -11.96 -19.82 -67.79
N GLU A 28 -12.38 -21.01 -67.37
CA GLU A 28 -12.00 -21.60 -66.08
C GLU A 28 -10.60 -22.24 -66.08
N MET A 29 -10.16 -22.75 -67.24
CA MET A 29 -8.86 -23.42 -67.39
C MET A 29 -8.23 -23.10 -68.74
N VAL A 30 -6.98 -22.63 -68.72
CA VAL A 30 -6.15 -22.40 -69.92
C VAL A 30 -4.96 -23.33 -69.86
N LEU A 31 -4.77 -24.14 -70.92
CA LEU A 31 -3.65 -25.08 -71.02
C LEU A 31 -2.64 -24.60 -72.08
N PHE A 32 -1.43 -24.25 -71.66
CA PHE A 32 -0.33 -23.97 -72.57
C PHE A 32 0.38 -25.25 -72.99
N ASN A 33 0.19 -25.65 -74.26
CA ASN A 33 0.90 -26.77 -74.85
C ASN A 33 1.97 -26.29 -75.85
N GLY A 34 3.06 -27.04 -75.97
CA GLY A 34 4.14 -26.76 -76.92
C GLY A 34 5.46 -27.44 -76.54
N PRO A 35 6.47 -27.45 -77.41
CA PRO A 35 7.78 -28.02 -77.11
C PRO A 35 8.52 -27.25 -75.99
N ASN A 36 9.59 -27.85 -75.46
CA ASN A 36 10.45 -27.15 -74.51
C ASN A 36 11.17 -25.99 -75.21
N GLY A 37 11.29 -24.85 -74.53
CA GLY A 37 11.92 -23.64 -75.08
C GLY A 37 11.01 -22.72 -75.91
N TYR A 38 9.75 -23.09 -76.16
CA TYR A 38 8.80 -22.26 -76.93
C TYR A 38 8.15 -21.09 -76.15
N GLY A 39 8.66 -20.77 -74.95
CA GLY A 39 8.17 -19.62 -74.19
C GLY A 39 6.95 -19.87 -73.29
N LYS A 40 6.56 -21.13 -73.05
CA LYS A 40 5.50 -21.47 -72.06
C LYS A 40 5.75 -20.81 -70.71
N THR A 41 6.96 -20.95 -70.17
CA THR A 41 7.36 -20.33 -68.90
C THR A 41 7.52 -18.82 -69.02
N SER A 42 7.80 -18.30 -70.22
CA SER A 42 7.89 -16.85 -70.47
C SER A 42 6.56 -16.14 -70.31
N VAL A 43 5.43 -16.82 -70.56
CA VAL A 43 4.09 -16.28 -70.26
C VAL A 43 3.92 -16.07 -68.75
N PHE A 44 4.32 -17.05 -67.94
CA PHE A 44 4.26 -16.91 -66.48
C PHE A 44 5.20 -15.84 -65.95
N ASP A 45 6.38 -15.67 -66.56
CA ASP A 45 7.28 -14.56 -66.22
C ASP A 45 6.64 -13.19 -66.48
N ILE A 46 5.85 -13.05 -67.55
CA ILE A 46 5.15 -11.79 -67.83
C ILE A 46 4.15 -11.49 -66.72
N ILE A 47 3.37 -12.50 -66.30
CA ILE A 47 2.42 -12.36 -65.20
C ILE A 47 3.15 -11.97 -63.91
N GLU A 48 4.20 -12.70 -63.55
CA GLU A 48 5.01 -12.46 -62.35
C GLU A 48 5.64 -11.05 -62.38
N PHE A 49 6.22 -10.66 -63.52
CA PHE A 49 6.86 -9.36 -63.69
C PHE A 49 5.87 -8.20 -63.59
N CYS A 50 4.70 -8.31 -64.24
CA CYS A 50 3.66 -7.28 -64.15
C CYS A 50 3.12 -7.13 -62.72
N LEU A 51 2.97 -8.22 -61.97
CA LEU A 51 2.42 -8.20 -60.62
C LEU A 51 3.43 -7.80 -59.53
N THR A 52 4.68 -8.24 -59.66
CA THR A 52 5.68 -8.13 -58.58
C THR A 52 6.83 -7.17 -58.89
N GLY A 53 6.97 -6.77 -60.16
CA GLY A 53 8.07 -5.95 -60.66
C GLY A 53 9.39 -6.69 -60.84
N GLU A 54 9.45 -7.99 -60.51
CA GLU A 54 10.65 -8.81 -60.62
C GLU A 54 10.28 -10.22 -61.14
N ILE A 55 11.28 -11.01 -61.51
CA ILE A 55 11.09 -12.43 -61.85
C ILE A 55 12.00 -13.23 -60.94
N LYS A 56 11.40 -13.91 -59.96
CA LYS A 56 12.12 -14.56 -58.87
C LYS A 56 13.10 -15.62 -59.35
N ARG A 57 12.69 -16.44 -60.32
CA ARG A 57 13.60 -17.47 -60.85
C ARG A 57 14.88 -16.89 -61.44
N ILE A 58 14.84 -15.70 -62.03
CA ILE A 58 16.04 -15.03 -62.55
C ILE A 58 16.96 -14.62 -61.40
N ILE A 59 16.38 -14.10 -60.32
CA ILE A 59 17.10 -13.71 -59.10
C ILE A 59 17.73 -14.95 -58.45
N ASP A 60 16.94 -16.00 -58.22
CA ASP A 60 17.35 -17.26 -57.60
C ASP A 60 18.46 -17.95 -58.42
N TYR A 61 18.33 -18.01 -59.75
CA TYR A 61 19.39 -18.54 -60.62
C TYR A 61 20.67 -17.69 -60.53
N SER A 62 20.55 -16.38 -60.44
CA SER A 62 21.71 -15.49 -60.33
C SER A 62 22.44 -15.67 -58.99
N GLU A 63 21.70 -15.89 -57.91
CA GLU A 63 22.27 -16.20 -56.59
C GLU A 63 22.99 -17.56 -56.59
N ASN A 64 22.34 -18.59 -57.16
CA ASN A 64 22.92 -19.93 -57.26
C ASN A 64 24.18 -19.96 -58.15
N LEU A 65 24.25 -19.08 -59.15
CA LEU A 65 25.41 -18.91 -60.01
C LEU A 65 26.47 -17.94 -59.44
N ALA A 66 26.26 -17.43 -58.22
CA ALA A 66 27.15 -16.49 -57.54
C ALA A 66 27.47 -15.22 -58.35
N ILE A 67 26.51 -14.75 -59.16
CA ILE A 67 26.64 -13.49 -59.92
C ILE A 67 26.64 -12.33 -58.93
N ALA A 68 27.65 -11.46 -58.97
CA ALA A 68 27.66 -10.29 -58.11
C ALA A 68 26.70 -9.22 -58.65
N LYS A 69 25.99 -8.50 -57.77
CA LYS A 69 25.09 -7.39 -58.14
C LYS A 69 25.76 -6.26 -58.94
N ASN A 70 27.08 -6.19 -58.88
CA ASN A 70 27.89 -5.19 -59.57
C ASN A 70 28.50 -5.67 -60.89
N ASP A 71 28.28 -6.94 -61.27
CA ASP A 71 28.80 -7.49 -62.50
C ASP A 71 28.17 -6.84 -63.72
N LYS A 72 28.98 -6.66 -64.76
CA LYS A 72 28.60 -6.01 -66.01
C LYS A 72 28.27 -7.07 -67.04
N PHE A 73 27.10 -6.96 -67.67
CA PHE A 73 26.67 -7.88 -68.72
C PHE A 73 26.53 -7.14 -70.05
N GLU A 74 26.88 -7.82 -71.14
CA GLU A 74 26.80 -7.23 -72.49
C GLU A 74 25.37 -7.17 -73.02
N ASN A 75 24.54 -8.16 -72.70
CA ASN A 75 23.19 -8.29 -73.22
C ASN A 75 22.13 -8.23 -72.11
N LYS A 76 20.95 -7.70 -72.43
CA LYS A 76 19.76 -7.68 -71.57
C LYS A 76 18.99 -9.00 -71.67
N ILE A 77 18.87 -9.73 -70.56
CA ILE A 77 18.19 -11.04 -70.53
C ILE A 77 16.68 -10.98 -70.82
N LEU A 78 16.05 -9.80 -70.64
CA LEU A 78 14.61 -9.61 -70.82
C LEU A 78 14.22 -9.03 -72.18
N VAL A 79 15.17 -8.47 -72.95
CA VAL A 79 14.88 -7.75 -74.20
C VAL A 79 15.55 -8.47 -75.37
N SER A 80 14.79 -8.86 -76.39
CA SER A 80 15.33 -9.65 -77.51
C SER A 80 16.17 -8.80 -78.47
N ASP A 81 15.70 -7.60 -78.79
CA ASP A 81 16.38 -6.59 -79.62
C ASP A 81 16.49 -5.29 -78.83
N GLU A 82 17.67 -5.02 -78.27
CA GLU A 82 17.93 -3.83 -77.44
C GLU A 82 17.73 -2.50 -78.17
N LYS A 83 17.66 -2.51 -79.52
CA LYS A 83 17.45 -1.32 -80.35
C LYS A 83 15.98 -0.91 -80.48
N LYS A 84 15.06 -1.80 -80.11
CA LYS A 84 13.62 -1.58 -80.18
C LYS A 84 13.05 -1.42 -78.78
N SER A 85 11.94 -0.70 -78.66
CA SER A 85 11.15 -0.70 -77.44
C SER A 85 10.68 -2.12 -77.14
N ALA A 86 10.49 -2.43 -75.87
CA ALA A 86 9.87 -3.67 -75.42
C ALA A 86 8.77 -3.33 -74.42
N PHE A 87 7.69 -4.09 -74.40
CA PHE A 87 6.68 -3.92 -73.38
C PHE A 87 6.06 -5.25 -72.98
N VAL A 88 5.52 -5.26 -71.76
CA VAL A 88 4.64 -6.31 -71.28
C VAL A 88 3.42 -5.67 -70.64
N LYS A 89 2.26 -6.27 -70.86
CA LYS A 89 0.96 -5.79 -70.39
C LYS A 89 0.16 -6.95 -69.80
N LEU A 90 -0.51 -6.67 -68.70
CA LEU A 90 -1.42 -7.58 -68.02
C LEU A 90 -2.73 -6.85 -67.71
N TRP A 91 -3.86 -7.40 -68.15
CA TRP A 91 -5.19 -6.89 -67.78
C TRP A 91 -5.78 -7.74 -66.66
N LEU A 92 -6.20 -7.08 -65.58
CA LEU A 92 -6.85 -7.68 -64.43
C LEU A 92 -8.25 -7.09 -64.26
N GLU A 93 -9.22 -7.95 -63.95
CA GLU A 93 -10.56 -7.54 -63.55
C GLU A 93 -10.67 -7.55 -62.02
N ASP A 94 -11.09 -6.43 -61.44
CA ASP A 94 -11.41 -6.29 -60.03
C ASP A 94 -12.76 -5.58 -59.84
N ASN A 95 -13.73 -6.29 -59.28
CA ASN A 95 -15.09 -5.81 -59.02
C ASN A 95 -15.76 -5.15 -60.25
N GLY A 96 -15.60 -5.74 -61.44
CA GLY A 96 -16.18 -5.23 -62.69
C GLY A 96 -15.42 -4.08 -63.35
N LYS A 97 -14.23 -3.71 -62.86
CA LYS A 97 -13.36 -2.71 -63.47
C LYS A 97 -12.04 -3.31 -63.94
N ILE A 98 -11.45 -2.70 -64.97
CA ILE A 98 -10.24 -3.20 -65.63
C ILE A 98 -9.02 -2.41 -65.16
N ILE A 99 -8.00 -3.14 -64.71
CA ILE A 99 -6.69 -2.64 -64.34
C ILE A 99 -5.68 -3.14 -65.37
N GLU A 100 -5.03 -2.24 -66.10
CA GLU A 100 -3.91 -2.56 -66.99
C GLU A 100 -2.59 -2.25 -66.28
N LEU A 101 -1.76 -3.27 -66.10
CA LEU A 101 -0.40 -3.15 -65.61
C LEU A 101 0.58 -3.29 -66.79
N CYS A 102 1.30 -2.22 -67.10
CA CYS A 102 2.23 -2.15 -68.21
C CYS A 102 3.65 -1.86 -67.73
N TYR A 103 4.64 -2.60 -68.24
CA TYR A 103 6.06 -2.28 -68.09
C TYR A 103 6.67 -2.05 -69.48
N THR A 104 7.22 -0.85 -69.69
CA THR A 104 7.80 -0.45 -70.98
C THR A 104 9.29 -0.18 -70.85
N TYR A 105 10.06 -0.73 -71.78
CA TYR A 105 11.47 -0.45 -71.99
C TYR A 105 11.65 0.43 -73.23
N ASN A 106 12.37 1.53 -73.06
CA ASN A 106 12.77 2.41 -74.15
C ASN A 106 14.28 2.27 -74.43
N PRO A 107 14.71 2.15 -75.70
CA PRO A 107 16.12 2.07 -76.04
C PRO A 107 16.89 3.32 -75.58
N VAL A 108 18.07 3.11 -74.98
CA VAL A 108 18.99 4.17 -74.60
C VAL A 108 20.25 4.06 -75.46
N GLU A 109 20.86 5.19 -75.84
CA GLU A 109 22.10 5.19 -76.63
C GLU A 109 23.21 4.38 -75.93
N ARG A 110 23.75 3.38 -76.64
CA ARG A 110 24.65 2.38 -76.09
C ARG A 110 26.05 2.99 -75.83
N LYS A 111 26.57 2.87 -74.61
CA LYS A 111 28.03 2.95 -74.36
C LYS A 111 28.66 1.61 -74.72
N LYS A 112 29.81 1.59 -75.41
CA LYS A 112 30.51 0.35 -75.76
C LYS A 112 30.96 -0.40 -74.48
N GLY A 113 30.60 -1.69 -74.38
CA GLY A 113 30.97 -2.60 -73.28
C GLY A 113 29.79 -2.99 -72.38
N GLY A 114 30.00 -3.97 -71.49
CA GLY A 114 28.97 -4.43 -70.56
C GLY A 114 28.54 -3.36 -69.55
N CYS A 115 27.25 -3.33 -69.23
CA CYS A 115 26.64 -2.39 -68.30
C CYS A 115 26.14 -3.09 -67.03
N LYS A 116 26.13 -2.36 -65.90
CA LYS A 116 25.58 -2.85 -64.63
C LYS A 116 24.05 -2.99 -64.66
N GLU A 117 23.38 -2.19 -65.47
CA GLU A 117 21.92 -2.24 -65.69
C GLU A 117 21.49 -3.54 -66.37
N ASN A 118 22.37 -4.15 -67.16
CA ASN A 118 22.12 -5.44 -67.81
C ASN A 118 22.23 -6.62 -66.85
N ASN A 119 22.66 -6.37 -65.60
CA ASN A 119 22.75 -7.39 -64.57
C ASN A 119 21.34 -7.93 -64.25
N PRO A 120 21.17 -9.26 -64.10
CA PRO A 120 19.89 -9.87 -63.71
C PRO A 120 19.22 -9.27 -62.47
N TYR A 121 19.97 -8.66 -61.54
CA TYR A 121 19.40 -7.96 -60.38
C TYR A 121 18.87 -6.55 -60.70
N ASN A 122 19.42 -5.89 -61.72
CA ASN A 122 19.14 -4.49 -62.03
C ASN A 122 18.27 -4.30 -63.28
N ILE A 123 18.12 -5.36 -64.10
CA ILE A 123 17.43 -5.32 -65.39
C ILE A 123 15.96 -4.92 -65.27
N PHE A 124 15.30 -5.25 -64.15
CA PHE A 124 13.92 -4.89 -63.89
C PHE A 124 13.72 -3.38 -63.79
N GLY A 125 14.69 -2.66 -63.21
CA GLY A 125 14.68 -1.19 -63.10
C GLY A 125 14.86 -0.46 -64.44
N CYS A 126 15.18 -1.18 -65.52
CA CYS A 126 15.22 -0.60 -66.88
C CYS A 126 13.82 -0.39 -67.47
N PHE A 127 12.78 -0.97 -66.88
CA PHE A 127 11.40 -0.84 -67.35
C PHE A 127 10.66 0.21 -66.53
N THR A 128 9.90 1.06 -67.21
CA THR A 128 9.01 2.03 -66.57
C THR A 128 7.63 1.42 -66.41
N ARG A 129 7.08 1.46 -65.20
CA ARG A 129 5.74 0.96 -64.88
C ARG A 129 4.69 2.04 -65.14
N THR A 130 3.61 1.65 -65.83
CA THR A 130 2.41 2.45 -66.04
C THR A 130 1.20 1.64 -65.63
N ILE A 131 0.28 2.24 -64.88
CA ILE A 131 -0.97 1.61 -64.44
C ILE A 131 -2.13 2.43 -65.02
N ILE A 132 -3.01 1.77 -65.75
CA ILE A 132 -4.24 2.38 -66.29
C ILE A 132 -5.43 1.71 -65.61
N TYR A 133 -6.33 2.51 -65.07
CA TYR A 133 -7.56 2.07 -64.44
C TYR A 133 -8.75 2.60 -65.24
N ASP A 134 -9.50 1.69 -65.84
CA ASP A 134 -10.69 2.01 -66.65
C ASP A 134 -10.45 3.12 -67.72
N GLY A 135 -9.25 3.10 -68.32
CA GLY A 135 -8.82 4.05 -69.36
C GLY A 135 -8.08 5.30 -68.86
N GLU A 136 -8.00 5.54 -67.55
CA GLU A 136 -7.26 6.67 -66.96
C GLU A 136 -5.93 6.25 -66.33
N GLU A 137 -4.87 7.01 -66.58
CA GLU A 137 -3.55 6.75 -65.99
C GLU A 137 -3.50 7.14 -64.50
N VAL A 138 -3.06 6.21 -63.67
CA VAL A 138 -2.94 6.40 -62.22
C VAL A 138 -1.66 7.16 -61.88
N GLN A 139 -1.81 8.36 -61.30
CA GLN A 139 -0.68 9.21 -60.89
C GLN A 139 0.07 8.64 -59.66
N ASP A 140 -0.66 8.26 -58.61
CA ASP A 140 -0.08 7.64 -57.40
C ASP A 140 -0.24 6.12 -57.46
N GLN A 141 0.71 5.49 -58.16
CA GLN A 141 0.69 4.04 -58.41
C GLN A 141 0.84 3.21 -57.12
N GLU A 142 1.64 3.65 -56.15
CA GLU A 142 1.89 2.87 -54.92
C GLU A 142 0.66 2.87 -53.99
N THR A 143 0.02 4.03 -53.80
CA THR A 143 -1.22 4.11 -53.03
C THR A 143 -2.35 3.33 -53.71
N PHE A 144 -2.41 3.34 -55.05
CA PHE A 144 -3.39 2.57 -55.81
C PHE A 144 -3.21 1.05 -55.63
N LEU A 145 -1.96 0.55 -55.72
CA LEU A 145 -1.65 -0.86 -55.52
C LEU A 145 -2.01 -1.31 -54.09
N ASN A 146 -1.73 -0.48 -53.08
CA ASN A 146 -2.10 -0.74 -51.69
C ASN A 146 -3.63 -0.81 -51.50
N ASN A 147 -4.36 0.15 -52.08
CA ASN A 147 -5.83 0.20 -51.97
C ASN A 147 -6.52 -1.01 -52.62
N HIS A 148 -5.96 -1.54 -53.71
CA HIS A 148 -6.47 -2.73 -54.40
C HIS A 148 -5.84 -4.05 -53.90
N LYS A 149 -5.06 -4.01 -52.80
CA LYS A 149 -4.35 -5.17 -52.22
C LYS A 149 -3.42 -5.90 -53.20
N ILE A 150 -2.95 -5.21 -54.22
CA ILE A 150 -2.03 -5.75 -55.23
C ILE A 150 -0.60 -5.78 -54.69
N THR A 151 -0.23 -4.88 -53.78
CA THR A 151 1.11 -4.90 -53.13
C THR A 151 1.34 -6.16 -52.31
N ASP A 152 0.30 -6.63 -51.60
CA ASP A 152 0.33 -7.90 -50.87
C ASP A 152 0.44 -9.10 -51.82
N ILE A 153 0.09 -8.94 -53.11
CA ILE A 153 0.18 -9.99 -54.11
C ILE A 153 1.62 -10.47 -54.29
N LYS A 154 2.65 -9.65 -54.01
CA LYS A 154 4.03 -10.13 -54.06
C LYS A 154 4.27 -11.28 -53.08
N GLU A 155 3.67 -11.23 -51.89
CA GLU A 155 3.76 -12.32 -50.91
C GLU A 155 2.79 -13.47 -51.22
N VAL A 156 1.61 -13.16 -51.73
CA VAL A 156 0.56 -14.16 -52.02
C VAL A 156 0.87 -14.95 -53.30
N PHE A 157 1.40 -14.30 -54.33
CA PHE A 157 1.60 -14.86 -55.67
C PHE A 157 2.53 -16.07 -55.60
N ASP A 158 3.68 -15.91 -54.96
CA ASP A 158 4.68 -16.96 -54.76
C ASP A 158 4.19 -18.15 -53.92
N LYS A 159 3.27 -17.91 -52.99
CA LYS A 159 2.86 -18.90 -51.98
C LYS A 159 1.56 -19.61 -52.34
N CYS A 160 0.66 -18.94 -53.06
CA CYS A 160 -0.71 -19.41 -53.29
C CYS A 160 -1.17 -19.38 -54.76
N CYS A 161 -0.63 -18.50 -55.61
CA CYS A 161 -1.15 -18.31 -56.97
C CYS A 161 -0.27 -18.90 -58.06
N PHE A 162 1.02 -19.11 -57.79
CA PHE A 162 1.97 -19.65 -58.75
C PHE A 162 2.74 -20.84 -58.18
N LEU A 163 2.67 -21.96 -58.89
CA LEU A 163 3.48 -23.15 -58.62
C LEU A 163 4.42 -23.33 -59.81
N SER A 164 5.69 -22.95 -59.63
CA SER A 164 6.68 -23.11 -60.68
C SER A 164 7.05 -24.58 -60.87
N GLN A 165 7.51 -24.92 -62.08
CA GLN A 165 7.93 -26.27 -62.44
C GLN A 165 9.06 -26.77 -61.51
N ASP A 166 9.99 -25.89 -61.15
CA ASP A 166 11.16 -26.21 -60.33
C ASP A 166 10.85 -26.22 -58.82
N GLU A 167 9.81 -25.52 -58.37
CA GLU A 167 9.54 -25.26 -56.93
C GLU A 167 8.27 -25.90 -56.36
N HIS A 168 7.58 -26.78 -57.09
CA HIS A 168 6.30 -27.38 -56.67
C HIS A 168 6.31 -28.09 -55.30
N LEU A 169 7.48 -28.49 -54.76
CA LEU A 169 7.64 -29.09 -53.41
C LEU A 169 8.26 -28.14 -52.37
N LYS A 170 8.60 -26.90 -52.71
CA LYS A 170 9.35 -25.98 -51.82
C LYS A 170 8.60 -25.71 -50.52
N PHE A 171 7.28 -25.48 -50.58
CA PHE A 171 6.43 -25.33 -49.40
C PHE A 171 6.31 -26.61 -48.56
N LEU A 172 6.43 -27.80 -49.16
CA LEU A 172 6.36 -29.06 -48.42
C LEU A 172 7.69 -29.37 -47.72
N LYS A 173 8.83 -28.97 -48.29
CA LYS A 173 10.18 -29.18 -47.75
C LYS A 173 10.57 -28.20 -46.63
N THR A 174 9.88 -27.08 -46.48
CA THR A 174 10.17 -26.11 -45.40
C THR A 174 9.88 -26.69 -44.01
N THR A 175 10.57 -26.20 -42.98
CA THR A 175 10.36 -26.65 -41.59
C THR A 175 8.97 -26.24 -41.06
N LYS A 176 8.44 -26.97 -40.06
CA LYS A 176 7.12 -26.67 -39.46
C LYS A 176 6.98 -25.20 -39.01
N LYS A 177 8.03 -24.63 -38.40
CA LYS A 177 8.06 -23.23 -37.95
C LYS A 177 7.97 -22.25 -39.13
N SER A 178 8.77 -22.47 -40.17
CA SER A 178 8.72 -21.66 -41.39
C SER A 178 7.42 -21.83 -42.18
N LYS A 179 6.72 -22.97 -42.09
CA LYS A 179 5.39 -23.14 -42.70
C LYS A 179 4.32 -22.30 -42.01
N ALA A 180 4.33 -22.28 -40.67
CA ALA A 180 3.41 -21.46 -39.89
C ALA A 180 3.63 -19.95 -40.15
N GLU A 181 4.90 -19.53 -40.23
CA GLU A 181 5.25 -18.16 -40.64
C GLU A 181 4.90 -17.89 -42.10
N ALA A 182 5.13 -18.84 -43.01
CA ALA A 182 4.76 -18.67 -44.41
C ALA A 182 3.25 -18.55 -44.61
N LEU A 183 2.42 -19.19 -43.77
CA LEU A 183 0.95 -19.10 -43.80
C LEU A 183 0.39 -17.93 -43.00
N SER A 184 1.22 -17.20 -42.24
CA SER A 184 0.72 -16.17 -41.34
C SER A 184 0.03 -15.01 -42.04
N PHE A 185 0.33 -14.77 -43.32
CA PHE A 185 -0.33 -13.72 -44.12
C PHE A 185 -1.79 -14.05 -44.47
N LEU A 186 -2.17 -15.34 -44.47
CA LEU A 186 -3.56 -15.76 -44.69
C LEU A 186 -4.45 -15.48 -43.47
N PHE A 187 -3.84 -15.31 -42.30
CA PHE A 187 -4.54 -15.01 -41.06
C PHE A 187 -4.37 -13.53 -40.74
N GLU A 188 -5.47 -12.80 -40.62
CA GLU A 188 -5.45 -11.42 -40.12
C GLU A 188 -5.01 -11.42 -38.64
N ILE A 189 -3.70 -11.39 -38.40
CA ILE A 189 -3.17 -11.31 -37.03
C ILE A 189 -3.51 -9.92 -36.48
N PRO A 190 -4.26 -9.81 -35.37
CA PRO A 190 -4.62 -8.52 -34.81
C PRO A 190 -3.37 -7.70 -34.46
N GLU A 191 -3.40 -6.40 -34.74
CA GLU A 191 -2.26 -5.49 -34.53
C GLU A 191 -1.72 -5.51 -33.09
N GLU A 192 -2.58 -5.77 -32.10
CA GLU A 192 -2.17 -5.92 -30.70
C GLU A 192 -1.15 -7.05 -30.50
N TRP A 193 -1.32 -8.17 -31.20
CA TRP A 193 -0.46 -9.34 -31.08
C TRP A 193 0.88 -9.11 -31.78
N LYS A 194 0.87 -8.38 -32.90
CA LYS A 194 2.11 -7.91 -33.56
C LYS A 194 2.90 -7.00 -32.62
N ARG A 195 2.25 -6.02 -31.99
CA ARG A 195 2.89 -5.11 -31.01
C ARG A 195 3.51 -5.87 -29.83
N LYS A 196 2.78 -6.83 -29.25
CA LYS A 196 3.30 -7.66 -28.15
C LYS A 196 4.52 -8.48 -28.57
N LYS A 197 4.47 -9.12 -29.74
CA LYS A 197 5.61 -9.89 -30.28
C LYS A 197 6.84 -9.00 -30.48
N SER A 198 6.68 -7.82 -31.06
CA SER A 198 7.78 -6.87 -31.27
C SER A 198 8.42 -6.42 -29.95
N ARG A 199 7.60 -6.08 -28.93
CA ARG A 199 8.11 -5.70 -27.60
C ARG A 199 8.95 -6.80 -26.95
N VAL A 200 8.49 -8.05 -27.02
CA VAL A 200 9.24 -9.20 -26.49
C VAL A 200 10.54 -9.40 -27.25
N HIS A 201 10.51 -9.23 -28.58
CA HIS A 201 11.71 -9.38 -29.40
C HIS A 201 12.75 -8.28 -29.12
N GLU A 202 12.31 -7.04 -28.92
CA GLU A 202 13.17 -5.91 -28.54
C GLU A 202 13.84 -6.14 -27.18
N GLN A 203 13.09 -6.63 -26.19
CA GLN A 203 13.66 -6.99 -24.89
C GLN A 203 14.68 -8.13 -25.00
N LEU A 204 14.38 -9.15 -25.80
CA LEU A 204 15.32 -10.25 -26.06
C LEU A 204 16.59 -9.76 -26.77
N GLU A 205 16.48 -8.81 -27.69
CA GLU A 205 17.65 -8.20 -28.32
C GLU A 205 18.54 -7.47 -27.31
N VAL A 206 17.95 -6.67 -26.41
CA VAL A 206 18.71 -5.93 -25.37
C VAL A 206 19.46 -6.89 -24.45
N LEU A 207 18.83 -8.01 -24.10
CA LEU A 207 19.40 -9.00 -23.20
C LEU A 207 20.47 -9.88 -23.87
N SER A 208 20.22 -10.36 -25.09
CA SER A 208 20.96 -11.50 -25.66
C SER A 208 21.88 -11.17 -26.83
N ASN A 209 21.77 -9.98 -27.44
CA ASN A 209 22.47 -9.70 -28.68
C ASN A 209 23.97 -9.44 -28.47
N LYS A 210 24.77 -10.51 -28.46
CA LYS A 210 26.24 -10.48 -28.31
C LYS A 210 26.97 -9.57 -29.30
N LYS A 211 26.35 -9.22 -30.44
CA LYS A 211 26.96 -8.30 -31.44
C LYS A 211 26.87 -6.82 -31.04
N LYS A 212 25.92 -6.44 -30.18
CA LYS A 212 25.80 -5.05 -29.68
C LYS A 212 26.66 -4.88 -28.43
N LYS A 213 27.61 -3.94 -28.44
CA LYS A 213 28.45 -3.58 -27.26
C LYS A 213 27.64 -3.19 -26.02
N THR A 214 26.38 -2.80 -26.19
CA THR A 214 25.46 -2.38 -25.13
C THR A 214 24.62 -3.51 -24.54
N SER A 215 24.74 -4.75 -25.04
CA SER A 215 23.97 -5.88 -24.52
C SER A 215 24.35 -6.19 -23.08
N TYR A 216 23.38 -6.63 -22.28
CA TYR A 216 23.59 -6.91 -20.87
C TYR A 216 24.62 -8.03 -20.66
N ILE A 217 24.61 -9.06 -21.51
CA ILE A 217 25.57 -10.16 -21.45
C ILE A 217 26.99 -9.67 -21.73
N THR A 218 27.20 -8.82 -22.73
CA THR A 218 28.55 -8.30 -23.06
C THR A 218 29.11 -7.41 -21.94
N LYS A 219 28.24 -6.73 -21.19
CA LYS A 219 28.64 -5.96 -19.99
C LYS A 219 29.09 -6.89 -18.87
N LEU A 220 28.31 -7.93 -18.56
CA LEU A 220 28.65 -8.92 -17.55
C LEU A 220 29.95 -9.69 -17.89
N GLU A 221 30.14 -10.04 -19.17
CA GLU A 221 31.38 -10.68 -19.63
C GLU A 221 32.62 -9.78 -19.39
N LYS A 222 32.49 -8.46 -19.61
CA LYS A 222 33.56 -7.49 -19.31
C LYS A 222 33.80 -7.28 -17.82
N GLU A 223 32.76 -7.21 -17.02
CA GLU A 223 32.89 -7.09 -15.56
C GLU A 223 33.62 -8.30 -14.99
N LYS A 224 33.28 -9.50 -15.47
CA LYS A 224 33.99 -10.73 -15.12
C LYS A 224 35.48 -10.64 -15.45
N GLU A 225 35.82 -10.22 -16.68
CA GLU A 225 37.22 -10.07 -17.10
C GLU A 225 37.99 -9.04 -16.24
N ASN A 226 37.34 -7.93 -15.85
CA ASN A 226 37.93 -6.93 -14.96
C ASN A 226 38.20 -7.47 -13.55
N ILE A 227 37.26 -8.27 -13.00
CA ILE A 227 37.42 -8.91 -11.69
C ILE A 227 38.56 -9.94 -11.75
N ASP A 228 38.59 -10.78 -12.79
CA ASP A 228 39.64 -11.78 -12.96
C ASP A 228 41.04 -11.12 -13.05
N ASN A 229 41.16 -10.03 -13.81
CA ASN A 229 42.39 -9.22 -13.87
C ASN A 229 42.78 -8.60 -12.51
N SER A 230 41.81 -8.20 -11.70
CA SER A 230 42.05 -7.64 -10.37
C SER A 230 42.53 -8.72 -9.39
N ILE A 231 41.96 -9.92 -9.49
CA ILE A 231 42.42 -11.09 -8.72
C ILE A 231 43.87 -11.44 -9.09
N GLU A 232 44.23 -11.45 -10.38
CA GLU A 232 45.62 -11.70 -10.79
C GLU A 232 46.59 -10.63 -10.29
N LYS A 233 46.22 -9.35 -10.35
CA LYS A 233 47.03 -8.26 -9.79
C LYS A 233 47.25 -8.41 -8.29
N LEU A 234 46.20 -8.75 -7.54
CA LEU A 234 46.30 -8.97 -6.10
C LEU A 234 47.18 -10.19 -5.79
N LYS A 235 47.02 -11.31 -6.52
CA LYS A 235 47.90 -12.48 -6.37
C LYS A 235 49.36 -12.15 -6.65
N GLY A 236 49.64 -11.36 -7.68
CA GLY A 236 51.00 -10.89 -7.99
C GLY A 236 51.57 -9.95 -6.92
N ALA A 237 50.74 -9.07 -6.35
CA ALA A 237 51.14 -8.20 -5.25
C ALA A 237 51.44 -9.00 -3.96
N MET A 238 50.66 -10.03 -3.66
CA MET A 238 50.89 -10.94 -2.53
C MET A 238 52.21 -11.70 -2.66
N GLN A 239 52.55 -12.21 -3.86
CA GLN A 239 53.83 -12.88 -4.10
C GLN A 239 55.04 -11.93 -3.94
N ASN A 240 54.88 -10.64 -4.25
CA ASN A 240 55.93 -9.64 -4.04
C ASN A 240 56.10 -9.24 -2.57
N LEU A 241 55.07 -9.42 -1.72
CA LEU A 241 55.12 -9.14 -0.28
C LEU A 241 55.81 -10.24 0.53
N GLU A 242 56.01 -11.44 -0.04
CA GLU A 242 56.78 -12.52 0.61
C GLU A 242 58.27 -12.17 0.80
N GLN A 243 58.75 -11.04 0.25
CA GLN A 243 60.04 -10.45 0.64
C GLN A 243 59.91 -9.62 1.92
N LYS A 244 59.91 -10.33 3.06
CA LYS A 244 60.41 -9.91 4.38
C LYS A 244 60.12 -8.46 4.80
N SER A 245 58.94 -8.24 5.37
CA SER A 245 58.80 -7.35 6.51
C SER A 245 58.35 -8.19 7.71
N GLU A 246 59.22 -8.39 8.70
CA GLU A 246 58.85 -8.94 10.01
C GLU A 246 57.99 -7.90 10.74
N VAL A 247 56.73 -7.76 10.33
CA VAL A 247 55.75 -6.99 11.08
C VAL A 247 55.32 -7.89 12.24
N VAL A 248 55.72 -7.52 13.46
CA VAL A 248 55.31 -8.24 14.67
C VAL A 248 53.81 -8.04 14.85
N TYR A 249 53.06 -9.15 14.87
CA TYR A 249 51.63 -9.13 15.13
C TYR A 249 51.32 -8.54 16.51
N GLN A 250 50.36 -7.61 16.56
CA GLN A 250 49.82 -7.06 17.81
C GLN A 250 48.29 -7.14 17.78
N ARG A 251 47.73 -7.78 18.80
CA ARG A 251 46.28 -7.91 18.98
C ARG A 251 45.69 -6.56 19.43
N LEU A 252 44.60 -6.12 18.80
CA LEU A 252 43.90 -4.87 19.15
C LEU A 252 43.19 -4.97 20.50
N PHE A 253 42.61 -6.13 20.81
CA PHE A 253 41.91 -6.39 22.07
C PHE A 253 42.67 -7.42 22.90
N SER A 254 43.52 -6.97 23.83
CA SER A 254 44.28 -7.87 24.72
C SER A 254 43.38 -8.74 25.60
N ASP A 255 42.22 -8.22 25.99
CA ASP A 255 41.37 -8.80 27.03
C ASP A 255 40.25 -9.69 26.47
N LYS A 256 40.09 -9.73 25.14
CA LYS A 256 39.04 -10.50 24.45
C LYS A 256 39.61 -11.28 23.28
N ASP A 257 39.19 -12.54 23.14
CA ASP A 257 39.59 -13.38 22.03
C ASP A 257 38.62 -13.22 20.84
N ILE A 258 38.84 -12.19 20.03
CA ILE A 258 38.04 -11.90 18.84
C ILE A 258 38.59 -12.69 17.65
N PHE A 259 37.72 -13.37 16.90
CA PHE A 259 38.12 -14.30 15.84
C PHE A 259 39.01 -13.66 14.76
N TRP A 260 38.66 -12.45 14.31
CA TRP A 260 39.37 -11.72 13.26
C TRP A 260 40.59 -10.94 13.77
N ASP A 261 40.77 -10.84 15.09
CA ASP A 261 41.92 -10.21 15.77
C ASP A 261 42.87 -11.31 16.30
N ARG A 262 43.10 -12.33 15.49
CA ARG A 262 44.14 -13.36 15.70
C ARG A 262 45.19 -13.23 14.61
N GLU A 263 46.40 -13.70 14.89
CA GLU A 263 47.53 -13.63 13.95
C GLU A 263 47.25 -14.42 12.67
N ASP A 264 46.75 -15.64 12.82
CA ASP A 264 46.43 -16.54 11.72
C ASP A 264 44.91 -16.77 11.63
N VAL A 265 44.23 -16.01 10.75
CA VAL A 265 42.78 -16.15 10.51
C VAL A 265 42.53 -16.64 9.10
N LYS A 266 41.66 -17.65 8.96
CA LYS A 266 41.13 -18.10 7.67
C LYS A 266 39.66 -17.74 7.59
N PHE A 267 39.32 -16.88 6.65
CA PHE A 267 37.95 -16.50 6.36
C PHE A 267 37.33 -17.44 5.33
N ASP A 268 36.12 -17.89 5.60
CA ASP A 268 35.15 -18.32 4.58
C ASP A 268 34.21 -17.15 4.24
N ASP A 269 33.37 -17.30 3.21
CA ASP A 269 32.48 -16.21 2.74
C ASP A 269 31.53 -15.70 3.85
N ILE A 270 31.07 -16.60 4.73
CA ILE A 270 30.10 -16.28 5.78
C ILE A 270 30.79 -15.53 6.92
N THR A 271 31.93 -16.06 7.39
CA THR A 271 32.74 -15.47 8.45
C THR A 271 33.33 -14.13 8.04
N TYR A 272 33.72 -13.96 6.77
CA TYR A 272 34.15 -12.67 6.23
C TYR A 272 33.01 -11.65 6.28
N SER A 273 31.83 -12.00 5.76
CA SER A 273 30.68 -11.08 5.73
C SER A 273 30.23 -10.68 7.14
N ASN A 274 30.21 -11.63 8.08
CA ASN A 274 29.86 -11.35 9.48
C ASN A 274 30.90 -10.44 10.15
N THR A 275 32.19 -10.69 9.92
CA THR A 275 33.29 -9.87 10.46
C THR A 275 33.22 -8.45 9.92
N GLN A 276 33.01 -8.30 8.60
CA GLN A 276 32.88 -6.98 7.98
C GLN A 276 31.71 -6.21 8.60
N LYS A 277 30.58 -6.89 8.80
CA LYS A 277 29.40 -6.27 9.42
C LYS A 277 29.65 -5.84 10.86
N GLU A 278 30.34 -6.66 11.65
CA GLU A 278 30.75 -6.31 13.02
C GLU A 278 31.67 -5.09 13.05
N LEU A 279 32.64 -5.01 12.13
CA LEU A 279 33.52 -3.86 12.00
C LEU A 279 32.75 -2.61 11.57
N ASP A 280 31.85 -2.73 10.59
CA ASP A 280 30.99 -1.62 10.14
C ASP A 280 30.10 -1.12 11.29
N ASP A 281 29.53 -2.01 12.10
CA ASP A 281 28.73 -1.65 13.28
C ASP A 281 29.58 -0.91 14.33
N HIS A 282 30.83 -1.33 14.53
CA HIS A 282 31.76 -0.64 15.43
C HIS A 282 32.16 0.75 14.90
N ILE A 283 32.44 0.87 13.61
CA ILE A 283 32.73 2.17 12.97
C ILE A 283 31.50 3.08 13.11
N TYR A 284 30.31 2.57 12.79
CA TYR A 284 29.06 3.31 12.91
C TYR A 284 28.83 3.80 14.35
N PHE A 285 29.07 2.93 15.34
CA PHE A 285 28.98 3.31 16.75
C PHE A 285 29.97 4.41 17.14
N VAL A 286 31.22 4.35 16.65
CA VAL A 286 32.23 5.38 16.93
C VAL A 286 31.85 6.72 16.29
N GLU A 287 31.39 6.70 15.04
CA GLU A 287 30.96 7.90 14.30
C GLU A 287 29.70 8.54 14.90
N HIS A 288 28.76 7.72 15.38
CA HIS A 288 27.44 8.16 15.86
C HIS A 288 27.26 8.01 17.38
N ASN A 289 28.34 7.97 18.14
CA ASN A 289 28.30 7.70 19.58
C ASN A 289 27.33 8.63 20.33
N SER A 290 27.33 9.93 20.01
CA SER A 290 26.39 10.89 20.61
C SER A 290 24.93 10.57 20.29
N GLU A 291 24.63 10.09 19.09
CA GLU A 291 23.28 9.71 18.69
C GLU A 291 22.85 8.41 19.36
N CYS A 292 23.74 7.43 19.50
CA CYS A 292 23.48 6.21 20.26
C CYS A 292 23.18 6.52 21.73
N LEU A 293 23.95 7.41 22.37
CA LEU A 293 23.69 7.87 23.73
C LEU A 293 22.33 8.57 23.85
N ASN A 294 22.02 9.48 22.92
CA ASN A 294 20.72 10.15 22.86
C ASN A 294 19.58 9.16 22.64
N TYR A 295 19.78 8.15 21.79
CA TYR A 295 18.79 7.10 21.55
C TYR A 295 18.50 6.34 22.84
N VAL A 296 19.54 5.87 23.54
CA VAL A 296 19.41 5.14 24.82
C VAL A 296 18.69 6.00 25.85
N PHE A 297 19.05 7.28 25.97
CA PHE A 297 18.36 8.23 26.84
C PHE A 297 16.86 8.37 26.46
N ASN A 298 16.56 8.46 25.16
CA ASN A 298 15.20 8.67 24.65
C ASN A 298 14.31 7.42 24.66
N ILE A 299 14.85 6.20 24.87
CA ILE A 299 14.06 4.95 24.87
C ILE A 299 12.90 5.01 25.87
N GLU A 300 13.15 5.50 27.09
CA GLU A 300 12.11 5.55 28.12
C GLU A 300 11.04 6.59 27.78
N TYR A 301 11.43 7.71 27.17
CA TYR A 301 10.49 8.74 26.72
C TYR A 301 9.66 8.31 25.51
N LYS A 302 10.20 7.46 24.62
CA LYS A 302 9.42 6.89 23.51
C LYS A 302 8.20 6.11 23.99
N LYS A 303 8.29 5.43 25.14
CA LYS A 303 7.13 4.71 25.73
C LYS A 303 6.02 5.66 26.19
N LEU A 304 6.37 6.91 26.48
CA LEU A 304 5.45 7.96 26.91
C LEU A 304 4.84 8.74 25.74
N MET A 305 5.52 8.75 24.58
CA MET A 305 5.03 9.36 23.36
C MET A 305 3.94 8.49 22.73
N LYS A 306 2.70 8.93 22.88
CA LYS A 306 1.51 8.31 22.28
C LYS A 306 0.73 9.35 21.51
N ASP A 307 -0.03 8.89 20.53
CA ASP A 307 -0.90 9.75 19.74
C ASP A 307 -1.94 10.43 20.65
N PHE A 308 -2.27 11.67 20.30
CA PHE A 308 -3.26 12.47 21.03
C PHE A 308 -4.64 11.81 20.95
N ASN A 309 -5.22 11.47 22.10
CA ASN A 309 -6.48 10.72 22.20
C ASN A 309 -7.70 11.65 22.19
N GLY A 310 -7.60 12.88 22.74
CA GLY A 310 -8.69 13.85 22.65
C GLY A 310 -9.90 13.56 23.56
N ASP A 311 -10.03 12.34 24.08
CA ASP A 311 -11.16 11.90 24.91
C ASP A 311 -11.24 12.67 26.24
N LYS A 312 -12.46 12.99 26.65
CA LYS A 312 -12.78 13.61 27.95
C LYS A 312 -12.44 12.67 29.12
N ASN A 313 -12.51 11.36 28.91
CA ASN A 313 -12.27 10.33 29.93
C ASN A 313 -10.88 9.71 29.86
N ILE A 314 -9.88 10.48 29.40
CA ILE A 314 -8.50 10.01 29.29
C ILE A 314 -7.92 9.59 30.64
N THR A 315 -7.24 8.44 30.68
CA THR A 315 -6.56 7.95 31.88
C THR A 315 -5.04 8.10 31.76
N TYR A 316 -4.36 8.26 32.90
CA TYR A 316 -2.89 8.34 32.94
C TYR A 316 -2.22 7.10 32.34
N ILE A 317 -2.77 5.90 32.58
CA ILE A 317 -2.24 4.63 32.04
C ILE A 317 -2.31 4.63 30.51
N GLN A 318 -3.39 5.15 29.94
CA GLN A 318 -3.59 5.22 28.50
C GLN A 318 -2.65 6.26 27.89
N ASN A 319 -2.63 7.51 28.38
CA ASN A 319 -1.82 8.60 27.82
C ASN A 319 -1.23 9.49 28.94
N PRO A 320 -0.04 9.14 29.48
CA PRO A 320 0.56 9.85 30.61
C PRO A 320 0.82 11.34 30.35
N LEU A 321 1.36 11.68 29.17
CA LEU A 321 1.76 13.05 28.84
C LEU A 321 0.56 13.97 28.62
N GLU A 322 -0.42 13.54 27.83
CA GLU A 322 -1.65 14.29 27.57
C GLU A 322 -2.45 14.49 28.86
N TYR A 323 -2.55 13.44 29.70
CA TYR A 323 -3.16 13.51 31.01
C TYR A 323 -2.46 14.52 31.91
N ALA A 324 -1.13 14.41 32.05
CA ALA A 324 -0.36 15.30 32.91
C ALA A 324 -0.45 16.77 32.45
N TYR A 325 -0.47 17.02 31.14
CA TYR A 325 -0.63 18.38 30.61
C TYR A 325 -2.03 18.95 30.86
N ARG A 326 -3.09 18.17 30.61
CA ARG A 326 -4.49 18.61 30.82
C ARG A 326 -4.81 18.89 32.28
N PHE A 327 -4.26 18.08 33.19
CA PHE A 327 -4.57 18.15 34.61
C PHE A 327 -3.43 18.74 35.44
N ILE A 328 -2.48 19.44 34.82
CA ILE A 328 -1.28 19.95 35.50
C ILE A 328 -1.61 20.83 36.71
N ASP A 329 -2.67 21.64 36.61
CA ASP A 329 -3.10 22.51 37.69
C ASP A 329 -3.70 21.75 38.88
N LEU A 330 -4.32 20.59 38.62
CA LEU A 330 -4.82 19.70 39.66
C LEU A 330 -3.67 18.90 40.28
N ILE A 331 -2.76 18.39 39.45
CA ILE A 331 -1.59 17.62 39.89
C ILE A 331 -0.70 18.48 40.79
N LYS A 332 -0.45 19.75 40.43
CA LYS A 332 0.30 20.69 41.26
C LYS A 332 -0.35 21.01 42.60
N ARG A 333 -1.67 20.79 42.71
CA ARG A 333 -2.48 21.08 43.90
C ARG A 333 -3.03 19.81 44.52
N ALA A 334 -2.48 18.64 44.18
CA ALA A 334 -2.97 17.36 44.63
C ALA A 334 -2.96 17.28 46.16
N ASP A 335 -1.85 17.66 46.78
CA ASP A 335 -1.68 17.66 48.24
C ASP A 335 -2.72 18.58 48.93
N GLU A 336 -2.90 19.80 48.43
CA GLU A 336 -3.90 20.74 48.96
C GLU A 336 -5.34 20.21 48.85
N LEU A 337 -5.63 19.48 47.77
CA LEU A 337 -6.95 18.92 47.49
C LEU A 337 -7.22 17.68 48.34
N GLU A 338 -6.20 16.84 48.54
CA GLU A 338 -6.26 15.65 49.37
C GLU A 338 -6.48 16.03 50.84
N GLU A 339 -5.72 17.01 51.36
CA GLU A 339 -5.91 17.54 52.72
C GLU A 339 -7.34 18.08 52.91
N LYS A 340 -7.86 18.84 51.94
CA LYS A 340 -9.24 19.36 51.98
C LYS A 340 -10.27 18.23 51.96
N TYR A 341 -10.05 17.20 51.15
CA TYR A 341 -10.94 16.05 51.06
C TYR A 341 -10.98 15.26 52.36
N GLU A 342 -9.82 14.97 52.95
CA GLU A 342 -9.75 14.30 54.25
C GLU A 342 -10.46 15.09 55.35
N LYS A 343 -10.25 16.41 55.37
CA LYS A 343 -10.93 17.32 56.29
C LYS A 343 -12.45 17.27 56.10
N GLU A 344 -12.91 17.26 54.84
CA GLU A 344 -14.34 17.13 54.52
C GLU A 344 -14.92 15.81 55.03
N GLN A 345 -14.21 14.69 54.85
CA GLN A 345 -14.64 13.38 55.35
C GLN A 345 -14.78 13.36 56.88
N LYS A 346 -13.79 13.92 57.59
CA LYS A 346 -13.81 14.04 59.05
C LYS A 346 -14.98 14.90 59.53
N LEU A 347 -15.27 16.02 58.87
CA LEU A 347 -16.43 16.88 59.15
C LEU A 347 -17.77 16.17 58.91
N ARG A 348 -17.89 15.39 57.83
CA ARG A 348 -19.09 14.58 57.53
C ARG A 348 -19.32 13.49 58.59
N LEU A 349 -18.25 12.86 59.07
CA LEU A 349 -18.33 11.86 60.14
C LEU A 349 -18.82 12.48 61.46
N ILE A 350 -18.29 13.66 61.83
CA ILE A 350 -18.75 14.40 63.01
C ILE A 350 -20.23 14.76 62.89
N LEU A 351 -20.65 15.27 61.72
CA LEU A 351 -22.05 15.60 61.46
C LEU A 351 -22.97 14.39 61.62
N LYS A 352 -22.53 13.22 61.14
CA LYS A 352 -23.26 11.96 61.30
C LYS A 352 -23.40 11.57 62.78
N ASN A 353 -22.30 11.59 63.53
CA ASN A 353 -22.28 11.21 64.94
C ASN A 353 -23.14 12.16 65.81
N ILE A 354 -23.17 13.45 65.48
CA ILE A 354 -24.04 14.43 66.14
C ILE A 354 -25.53 14.11 65.90
N LYS A 355 -25.92 13.82 64.65
CA LYS A 355 -27.30 13.46 64.28
C LYS A 355 -27.77 12.15 64.92
N GLU A 356 -26.87 11.18 65.02
CA GLU A 356 -27.12 9.89 65.69
C GLU A 356 -27.05 9.98 67.22
N LYS A 357 -26.76 11.17 67.79
CA LYS A 357 -26.56 11.40 69.23
C LYS A 357 -25.50 10.47 69.86
N ARG A 358 -24.50 10.07 69.06
CA ARG A 358 -23.35 9.24 69.43
C ARG A 358 -22.15 10.12 69.77
N TYR A 359 -22.25 10.80 70.91
CA TYR A 359 -21.24 11.77 71.33
C TYR A 359 -19.94 11.15 71.84
N ASP A 360 -19.99 9.89 72.26
CA ASP A 360 -18.81 9.11 72.68
C ASP A 360 -17.86 8.86 71.48
N ASP A 361 -18.38 8.81 70.26
CA ASP A 361 -17.64 8.51 69.02
C ASP A 361 -17.11 9.77 68.31
N LEU A 362 -17.19 10.94 68.95
CA LEU A 362 -16.69 12.19 68.36
C LEU A 362 -15.16 12.25 68.40
N ASN A 363 -14.56 12.64 67.28
CA ASN A 363 -13.12 12.89 67.21
C ASN A 363 -12.79 14.24 67.86
N TRP A 364 -12.60 14.23 69.18
CA TRP A 364 -12.31 15.42 69.98
C TRP A 364 -10.99 16.09 69.61
N LEU A 365 -9.98 15.33 69.16
CA LEU A 365 -8.69 15.89 68.72
C LEU A 365 -8.91 16.80 67.51
N PHE A 366 -9.61 16.31 66.49
CA PHE A 366 -9.92 17.09 65.30
C PHE A 366 -10.81 18.31 65.61
N ILE A 367 -11.78 18.18 66.53
CA ILE A 367 -12.63 19.30 66.95
C ILE A 367 -11.82 20.43 67.59
N GLN A 368 -10.78 20.08 68.35
CA GLN A 368 -9.87 21.04 68.99
C GLN A 368 -8.86 21.63 68.01
N GLU A 369 -8.24 20.80 67.17
CA GLU A 369 -7.29 21.24 66.13
C GLU A 369 -7.92 22.25 65.17
N GLU A 370 -9.18 22.03 64.80
CA GLU A 370 -9.93 22.89 63.88
C GLU A 370 -10.71 24.02 64.56
N ASN A 371 -10.57 24.18 65.89
CA ASN A 371 -11.28 25.19 66.69
C ASN A 371 -12.80 25.22 66.43
N LEU A 372 -13.42 24.05 66.20
CA LEU A 372 -14.85 23.96 65.89
C LEU A 372 -15.73 24.27 67.11
N LEU A 373 -15.19 24.10 68.31
CA LEU A 373 -15.79 24.47 69.59
C LEU A 373 -14.72 25.14 70.46
N ALA A 374 -15.14 26.06 71.35
CA ALA A 374 -14.21 26.66 72.30
C ALA A 374 -13.69 25.60 73.29
N ASP A 375 -12.43 25.69 73.70
CA ASP A 375 -11.81 24.73 74.63
C ASP A 375 -12.57 24.61 75.96
N ASN A 376 -13.21 25.70 76.41
CA ASN A 376 -14.04 25.69 77.61
C ASN A 376 -15.32 24.86 77.40
N ASP A 377 -15.93 24.96 76.22
CA ASP A 377 -17.14 24.18 75.87
C ASP A 377 -16.79 22.70 75.72
N VAL A 378 -15.64 22.37 75.11
CA VAL A 378 -15.15 20.99 75.01
C VAL A 378 -14.95 20.35 76.39
N LYS A 379 -14.42 21.11 77.37
CA LYS A 379 -14.27 20.64 78.76
C LYS A 379 -15.63 20.38 79.41
N ILE A 380 -16.57 21.33 79.30
CA ILE A 380 -17.93 21.18 79.85
C ILE A 380 -18.63 19.96 79.25
N ILE A 381 -18.53 19.75 77.93
CA ILE A 381 -19.15 18.59 77.28
C ILE A 381 -18.50 17.28 77.75
N LYS A 382 -17.17 17.21 77.84
CA LYS A 382 -16.47 16.01 78.35
C LYS A 382 -16.86 15.68 79.79
N GLU A 383 -17.02 16.68 80.65
CA GLU A 383 -17.50 16.48 82.02
C GLU A 383 -18.93 15.92 82.04
N GLN A 384 -19.84 16.48 81.24
CA GLN A 384 -21.22 16.00 81.12
C GLN A 384 -21.31 14.59 80.52
N LEU A 385 -20.45 14.24 79.55
CA LEU A 385 -20.34 12.89 79.02
C LEU A 385 -19.78 11.90 80.05
N ASN A 386 -18.86 12.32 80.92
CA ASN A 386 -18.39 11.49 82.01
C ASN A 386 -19.51 11.21 83.03
N VAL A 387 -20.36 12.21 83.32
CA VAL A 387 -21.57 11.99 84.13
C VAL A 387 -22.49 10.96 83.47
N ILE A 388 -22.73 11.07 82.17
CA ILE A 388 -23.51 10.07 81.42
C ILE A 388 -22.88 8.68 81.52
N ASN A 389 -21.56 8.55 81.34
CA ASN A 389 -20.87 7.26 81.38
C ASN A 389 -20.87 6.64 82.78
N ASN A 390 -20.81 7.46 83.84
CA ASN A 390 -20.98 6.97 85.21
C ASN A 390 -22.42 6.51 85.47
N LEU A 391 -23.42 7.25 84.97
CA LEU A 391 -24.83 6.82 85.07
C LEU A 391 -25.08 5.51 84.30
N LYS A 392 -24.50 5.33 83.10
CA LYS A 392 -24.57 4.07 82.34
C LYS A 392 -23.94 2.89 83.10
N LYS A 393 -22.82 3.10 83.82
CA LYS A 393 -22.17 2.05 84.62
C LYS A 393 -22.99 1.62 85.84
N ILE A 394 -23.85 2.49 86.35
CA ILE A 394 -24.70 2.25 87.52
C ILE A 394 -26.07 1.68 87.11
N GLN A 395 -26.40 1.63 85.81
CA GLN A 395 -27.64 1.05 85.30
C GLN A 395 -27.68 -0.47 85.46
N GLY A 396 -28.80 -1.00 85.93
CA GLY A 396 -29.10 -2.43 85.87
C GLY A 396 -29.40 -2.89 84.43
N ILE A 397 -29.47 -4.22 84.24
CA ILE A 397 -29.68 -4.86 82.93
C ILE A 397 -30.94 -4.30 82.24
N LEU A 398 -32.03 -4.10 82.99
CA LEU A 398 -33.30 -3.61 82.44
C LEU A 398 -33.20 -2.14 81.97
N GLN A 399 -32.49 -1.29 82.71
CA GLN A 399 -32.26 0.11 82.36
C GLN A 399 -31.30 0.26 81.15
N SER A 400 -30.30 -0.62 81.05
CA SER A 400 -29.44 -0.67 79.86
C SER A 400 -30.22 -1.08 78.61
N ALA A 401 -31.14 -2.04 78.72
CA ALA A 401 -32.00 -2.48 77.62
C ALA A 401 -32.98 -1.38 77.21
N MET A 402 -33.57 -0.65 78.17
CA MET A 402 -34.41 0.53 77.88
C MET A 402 -33.62 1.65 77.19
N THR A 403 -32.38 1.91 77.62
CA THR A 403 -31.52 2.91 76.99
C THR A 403 -31.16 2.54 75.56
N ALA A 404 -30.82 1.26 75.31
CA ALA A 404 -30.53 0.76 73.97
C ALA A 404 -31.77 0.78 73.06
N LEU A 405 -32.94 0.41 73.59
CA LEU A 405 -34.20 0.44 72.87
C LEU A 405 -34.57 1.88 72.47
N GLY A 406 -34.42 2.84 73.38
CA GLY A 406 -34.64 4.25 73.08
C GLY A 406 -33.71 4.78 71.99
N GLN A 407 -32.42 4.43 72.04
CA GLN A 407 -31.45 4.82 71.01
C GLN A 407 -31.77 4.20 69.65
N SER A 408 -32.06 2.90 69.60
CA SER A 408 -32.43 2.21 68.35
C SER A 408 -33.71 2.80 67.74
N ARG A 409 -34.69 3.15 68.58
CA ARG A 409 -35.93 3.81 68.15
C ARG A 409 -35.67 5.19 67.56
N ASP A 410 -34.84 6.02 68.21
CA ASP A 410 -34.46 7.35 67.72
C ASP A 410 -33.71 7.27 66.38
N GLU A 411 -32.73 6.36 66.26
CA GLU A 411 -31.95 6.15 65.04
C GLU A 411 -32.84 5.70 63.87
N PHE A 412 -33.78 4.80 64.15
CA PHE A 412 -34.69 4.30 63.14
C PHE A 412 -35.71 5.37 62.70
N ILE A 413 -36.24 6.19 63.62
CA ILE A 413 -37.11 7.33 63.27
C ILE A 413 -36.34 8.33 62.39
N ASN A 414 -35.11 8.67 62.74
CA ASN A 414 -34.30 9.62 61.95
C ASN A 414 -34.01 9.08 60.54
N SER A 415 -33.66 7.79 60.44
CA SER A 415 -33.44 7.14 59.14
C SER A 415 -34.72 7.06 58.31
N ALA A 416 -35.86 6.77 58.95
CA ALA A 416 -37.16 6.74 58.29
C ALA A 416 -37.58 8.13 57.80
N LYS A 417 -37.32 9.21 58.54
CA LYS A 417 -37.60 10.59 58.09
C LYS A 417 -36.84 10.93 56.82
N VAL A 418 -35.55 10.60 56.75
CA VAL A 418 -34.73 10.79 55.54
C VAL A 418 -35.31 10.00 54.35
N ALA A 419 -35.76 8.76 54.58
CA ALA A 419 -36.34 7.92 53.54
C ALA A 419 -37.73 8.41 53.08
N ILE A 420 -38.56 8.94 53.99
CA ILE A 420 -39.85 9.57 53.67
C ILE A 420 -39.62 10.84 52.83
N ASP A 421 -38.69 11.70 53.24
CA ASP A 421 -38.37 12.94 52.52
C ASP A 421 -37.79 12.68 51.12
N ALA A 422 -37.14 11.53 50.92
CA ALA A 422 -36.66 11.05 49.62
C ALA A 422 -37.73 10.29 48.79
N GLY A 423 -38.96 10.15 49.30
CA GLY A 423 -40.07 9.46 48.63
C GLY A 423 -40.01 7.92 48.68
N GLY A 424 -39.12 7.34 49.49
CA GLY A 424 -38.95 5.88 49.61
C GLY A 424 -39.94 5.20 50.55
N ILE A 425 -40.61 5.94 51.43
CA ILE A 425 -41.62 5.44 52.38
C ILE A 425 -42.84 6.36 52.33
N ILE A 426 -44.04 5.77 52.40
CA ILE A 426 -45.32 6.50 52.41
C ILE A 426 -45.43 7.32 53.70
N ASP A 427 -45.72 8.62 53.59
CA ASP A 427 -45.62 9.59 54.69
C ASP A 427 -46.60 9.36 55.85
N ASN A 428 -47.68 8.61 55.60
CA ASN A 428 -48.75 8.33 56.54
C ASN A 428 -48.66 6.93 57.17
N LYS A 429 -47.58 6.19 56.90
CA LYS A 429 -47.34 4.86 57.45
C LYS A 429 -46.25 4.91 58.53
N CYS A 430 -46.59 4.47 59.74
CA CYS A 430 -45.63 4.43 60.84
C CYS A 430 -44.49 3.44 60.54
N PRO A 431 -43.24 3.88 60.57
CA PRO A 431 -42.12 3.00 60.26
C PRO A 431 -41.87 1.99 61.40
N LEU A 432 -42.29 2.29 62.63
CA LEU A 432 -42.02 1.47 63.82
C LEU A 432 -42.98 0.28 63.98
N CYS A 433 -44.27 0.48 63.71
CA CYS A 433 -45.31 -0.54 63.88
C CYS A 433 -46.08 -0.88 62.60
N GLY A 434 -45.88 -0.13 61.51
CA GLY A 434 -46.53 -0.36 60.22
C GLY A 434 -47.96 0.16 60.10
N ALA A 435 -48.52 0.79 61.14
CA ALA A 435 -49.89 1.32 61.13
C ALA A 435 -50.04 2.57 60.25
N PHE A 436 -51.22 2.75 59.65
CA PHE A 436 -51.56 3.92 58.85
C PHE A 436 -52.24 5.00 59.71
N TYR A 437 -51.93 6.26 59.42
CA TYR A 437 -52.49 7.46 60.07
C TYR A 437 -53.07 8.40 59.01
N SER A 438 -53.84 9.40 59.43
CA SER A 438 -54.55 10.28 58.50
C SER A 438 -53.58 11.19 57.73
N ASP A 439 -52.56 11.71 58.43
CA ASP A 439 -51.50 12.54 57.86
C ASP A 439 -50.19 12.42 58.66
N ARG A 440 -49.11 12.99 58.12
CA ARG A 440 -47.77 13.00 58.75
C ARG A 440 -47.76 13.67 60.13
N SER A 441 -48.63 14.66 60.37
CA SER A 441 -48.70 15.38 61.65
C SER A 441 -49.30 14.50 62.74
N GLU A 442 -50.36 13.74 62.43
CA GLU A 442 -50.97 12.78 63.35
C GLU A 442 -49.99 11.64 63.69
N LEU A 443 -49.24 11.16 62.69
CA LEU A 443 -48.19 10.16 62.88
C LEU A 443 -47.10 10.65 63.84
N ASP A 444 -46.56 11.86 63.59
CA ASP A 444 -45.52 12.46 64.43
C ASP A 444 -46.02 12.69 65.87
N GLU A 445 -47.28 13.12 66.05
CA GLU A 445 -47.88 13.30 67.38
C GLU A 445 -48.03 11.96 68.13
N LYS A 446 -48.43 10.89 67.44
CA LYS A 446 -48.56 9.55 68.02
C LYS A 446 -47.21 8.94 68.38
N ILE A 447 -46.19 9.09 67.53
CA ILE A 447 -44.82 8.68 67.83
C ILE A 447 -44.31 9.43 69.07
N LYS A 448 -44.59 10.74 69.19
CA LYS A 448 -44.21 11.55 70.34
C LYS A 448 -44.91 11.09 71.62
N LYS A 449 -46.23 10.85 71.60
CA LYS A 449 -46.99 10.33 72.75
C LYS A 449 -46.47 8.97 73.24
N GLU A 450 -46.17 8.05 72.32
CA GLU A 450 -45.59 6.75 72.68
C GLU A 450 -44.16 6.85 73.21
N THR A 451 -43.39 7.83 72.73
CA THR A 451 -42.03 8.11 73.24
C THR A 451 -42.10 8.69 74.65
N GLU A 452 -43.08 9.57 74.93
CA GLU A 452 -43.34 10.09 76.27
C GLU A 452 -43.78 8.99 77.23
N LEU A 453 -44.66 8.06 76.81
CA LEU A 453 -45.03 6.89 77.61
C LEU A 453 -43.82 6.00 77.94
N LEU A 454 -42.97 5.71 76.96
CA LEU A 454 -41.74 4.94 77.17
C LEU A 454 -40.77 5.67 78.12
N SER A 455 -40.69 7.00 78.03
CA SER A 455 -39.88 7.81 78.94
C SER A 455 -40.43 7.80 80.37
N ASN A 456 -41.75 7.76 80.55
CA ASN A 456 -42.41 7.70 81.86
C ASN A 456 -42.24 6.35 82.56
N LEU A 457 -42.13 5.27 81.78
CA LEU A 457 -41.81 3.92 82.24
C LEU A 457 -40.33 3.71 82.59
N SER A 458 -39.47 4.70 82.29
CA SER A 458 -38.03 4.64 82.54
C SER A 458 -37.67 5.29 83.88
N ASP A 459 -36.66 4.73 84.57
CA ASP A 459 -36.11 5.27 85.83
C ASP A 459 -35.46 6.65 85.66
N ASP A 460 -35.29 7.37 86.79
CA ASP A 460 -34.65 8.69 86.88
C ASP A 460 -33.27 8.77 86.21
N SER A 461 -32.52 7.65 86.17
CA SER A 461 -31.19 7.60 85.53
C SER A 461 -31.28 7.72 84.00
N VAL A 462 -32.28 7.09 83.36
CA VAL A 462 -32.51 7.15 81.91
C VAL A 462 -33.01 8.55 81.51
N LYS A 463 -33.93 9.13 82.31
CA LYS A 463 -34.41 10.51 82.11
C LYS A 463 -33.25 11.51 82.20
N LYS A 464 -32.41 11.42 83.25
CA LYS A 464 -31.23 12.27 83.42
C LYS A 464 -30.22 12.13 82.27
N ILE A 465 -29.97 10.93 81.75
CA ILE A 465 -29.08 10.73 80.59
C ILE A 465 -29.64 11.45 79.35
N ASN A 466 -30.93 11.29 79.07
CA ASN A 466 -31.57 11.94 77.92
C ASN A 466 -31.62 13.47 78.07
N ASP A 467 -31.88 13.97 79.28
CA ASP A 467 -31.87 15.40 79.57
C ASP A 467 -30.48 16.01 79.37
N ILE A 468 -29.42 15.36 79.87
CA ILE A 468 -28.03 15.81 79.67
C ILE A 468 -27.68 15.79 78.17
N LYS A 469 -28.05 14.73 77.43
CA LYS A 469 -27.84 14.67 75.97
C LYS A 469 -28.56 15.81 75.23
N ASN A 470 -29.82 16.08 75.58
CA ASN A 470 -30.59 17.16 74.97
C ASN A 470 -30.02 18.54 75.32
N GLN A 471 -29.53 18.74 76.54
CA GLN A 471 -28.84 19.95 76.96
C GLN A 471 -27.54 20.17 76.19
N ILE A 472 -26.71 19.13 76.04
CA ILE A 472 -25.48 19.18 75.24
C ILE A 472 -25.82 19.56 73.79
N TYR A 473 -26.83 18.91 73.20
CA TYR A 473 -27.24 19.17 71.82
C TYR A 473 -27.70 20.61 71.63
N ASN A 474 -28.66 21.06 72.43
CA ASN A 474 -29.27 22.39 72.28
C ASN A 474 -28.28 23.52 72.56
N ARG A 475 -27.36 23.33 73.51
CA ARG A 475 -26.41 24.36 73.91
C ARG A 475 -25.19 24.45 73.00
N PHE A 476 -24.68 23.32 72.52
CA PHE A 476 -23.40 23.27 71.81
C PHE A 476 -23.52 22.71 70.39
N PHE A 477 -24.16 21.56 70.21
CA PHE A 477 -24.11 20.87 68.91
C PHE A 477 -25.06 21.42 67.84
N ILE A 478 -26.12 22.17 68.18
CA ILE A 478 -26.95 22.86 67.18
C ILE A 478 -26.12 23.87 66.38
N ASN A 479 -25.34 24.69 67.06
CA ASN A 479 -24.51 25.71 66.41
C ASN A 479 -23.35 25.07 65.64
N LEU A 480 -22.74 24.02 66.20
CA LEU A 480 -21.71 23.24 65.52
C LEU A 480 -22.26 22.57 64.24
N GLU A 481 -23.46 21.98 64.30
CA GLU A 481 -24.11 21.36 63.15
C GLU A 481 -24.37 22.38 62.03
N ALA A 482 -24.84 23.58 62.38
CA ALA A 482 -25.03 24.67 61.41
C ALA A 482 -23.70 25.13 60.80
N GLY A 483 -22.67 25.31 61.62
CA GLY A 483 -21.32 25.71 61.17
C GLY A 483 -20.70 24.68 60.22
N ILE A 484 -20.75 23.38 60.57
CA ILE A 484 -20.23 22.31 59.72
C ILE A 484 -20.99 22.26 58.39
N LYS A 485 -22.33 22.39 58.38
CA LYS A 485 -23.12 22.42 57.14
C LYS A 485 -22.70 23.57 56.22
N GLN A 486 -22.43 24.75 56.77
CA GLN A 486 -21.97 25.90 55.99
C GLN A 486 -20.56 25.66 55.40
N MET A 487 -19.65 25.08 56.18
CA MET A 487 -18.30 24.72 55.71
C MET A 487 -18.34 23.69 54.56
N LEU A 488 -19.23 22.69 54.66
CA LEU A 488 -19.43 21.67 53.61
C LEU A 488 -20.10 22.23 52.35
N GLN A 489 -21.02 23.19 52.48
CA GLN A 489 -21.60 23.87 51.31
C GLN A 489 -20.54 24.68 50.56
N MET A 490 -19.63 25.33 51.30
CA MET A 490 -18.58 26.14 50.70
C MET A 490 -17.51 25.27 50.01
N SER A 491 -17.21 24.07 50.53
CA SER A 491 -16.33 23.10 49.85
C SER A 491 -16.95 22.56 48.56
N TYR A 492 -18.24 22.25 48.57
CA TYR A 492 -18.98 21.77 47.39
C TYR A 492 -18.96 22.78 46.22
N ILE A 493 -19.14 24.07 46.51
CA ILE A 493 -19.10 25.14 45.49
C ILE A 493 -17.71 25.24 44.83
N ILE A 494 -16.63 25.00 45.60
CA ILE A 494 -15.26 25.01 45.07
C ILE A 494 -15.03 23.81 44.16
N ILE A 495 -15.51 22.62 44.53
CA ILE A 495 -15.40 21.40 43.72
C ILE A 495 -16.15 21.56 42.39
N CYS A 496 -17.39 22.08 42.39
CA CYS A 496 -18.14 22.34 41.16
C CYS A 496 -17.45 23.38 40.25
N LYS A 497 -16.85 24.43 40.83
CA LYS A 497 -16.07 25.41 40.05
C LYS A 497 -14.81 24.79 39.43
N MET A 498 -14.20 23.81 40.09
CA MET A 498 -13.07 23.06 39.53
C MET A 498 -13.52 22.12 38.41
N GLN A 499 -14.65 21.42 38.54
CA GLN A 499 -15.23 20.60 37.48
C GLN A 499 -15.59 21.43 36.24
N ASN A 500 -16.21 22.60 36.41
CA ASN A 500 -16.53 23.49 35.28
C ASN A 500 -15.27 24.03 34.57
N LYS A 501 -14.17 24.25 35.29
CA LYS A 501 -12.88 24.62 34.67
C LYS A 501 -12.29 23.49 33.84
N ILE A 502 -12.46 22.24 34.29
CA ILE A 502 -12.06 21.05 33.53
C ILE A 502 -12.91 20.95 32.25
N GLU A 503 -14.23 21.19 32.34
CA GLU A 503 -15.12 21.19 31.16
C GLU A 503 -14.82 22.29 30.14
N LEU A 504 -14.30 23.45 30.56
CA LEU A 504 -13.88 24.54 29.66
C LEU A 504 -12.54 24.29 28.94
N ILE A 505 -11.76 23.31 29.39
CA ILE A 505 -10.51 22.87 28.74
C ILE A 505 -10.81 21.85 27.62
N PHE A 506 -12.00 21.24 27.64
CA PHE A 506 -12.53 20.36 26.59
C PHE A 506 -13.40 21.14 25.60
#